data_AF-A0A957VCE6-F1
#
_entry.id   AF-A0A957VCE6-F1
#
_cell.length_a   1.000
_cell.length_b   1.000
_cell.length_c   1.000
_cell.angle_alpha   90.00
_cell.angle_beta   90.00
_cell.angle_gamma   90.00
#
_symmetry.space_group_name_H-M   'P 1'
#
loop_
_entity.id
_entity.type
_entity.pdbx_description
1 polymer ?
#
loop_
_entity_poly.entity_id
_entity_poly.type
_entity_poly.pdbx_seq_one_letter_code
_entity_poly.pdbx_strand_id
1 'polypeptide(L)'
;MPLNLFKRKAKMAPVPLFDEAFLRRMERLNYRTMPALRGGMVGERRSRNLRPALDFSDHRPYVAGDDLRHVDWYAFARHKDLFVKLGEATQRIDIHLLLDASRSMGWEPGEPYEKGSEPVLSKWDMARRLAGALAY
;
A
#
# COMPACT_ATOMS: atom_id res chain seq x y z
N MET A 1 -33.96 41.26 32.88
CA MET A 1 -32.64 40.75 32.42
C MET A 1 -32.82 40.11 31.05
N PRO A 2 -32.18 40.58 29.97
CA PRO A 2 -32.34 39.91 28.68
C PRO A 2 -31.51 38.61 28.66
N LEU A 3 -32.16 37.50 28.30
CA LEU A 3 -31.50 36.24 27.98
C LEU A 3 -30.78 36.40 26.63
N ASN A 4 -29.45 36.35 26.63
CA ASN A 4 -28.67 36.30 25.41
C ASN A 4 -28.83 34.92 24.74
N LEU A 5 -29.72 34.86 23.74
CA LEU A 5 -30.04 33.69 22.91
C LEU A 5 -28.96 33.39 21.84
N PHE A 6 -27.99 34.29 21.64
CA PHE A 6 -26.90 34.15 20.68
C PHE A 6 -25.60 33.68 21.34
N LYS A 7 -25.60 32.51 21.97
CA LYS A 7 -24.33 31.80 22.19
C LYS A 7 -23.83 31.33 20.82
N ARG A 8 -22.89 32.08 20.21
CA ARG A 8 -22.05 31.52 19.13
C ARG A 8 -21.44 30.23 19.68
N LYS A 9 -21.76 29.07 19.06
CA LYS A 9 -20.97 27.85 19.30
C LYS A 9 -19.51 28.22 19.05
N ALA A 10 -18.67 28.04 20.06
CA ALA A 10 -17.24 28.25 19.91
C ALA A 10 -16.76 27.40 18.73
N LYS A 11 -16.07 28.01 17.76
CA LYS A 11 -15.38 27.26 16.70
C LYS A 11 -14.38 26.36 17.41
N MET A 12 -14.70 25.07 17.52
CA MET A 12 -13.79 24.06 18.06
C MET A 12 -12.51 24.10 17.20
N ALA A 13 -11.34 24.06 17.84
CA ALA A 13 -10.09 24.02 17.10
C ALA A 13 -10.15 22.85 16.10
N PRO A 14 -9.70 23.03 14.85
CA PRO A 14 -9.77 21.97 13.85
C PRO A 14 -9.01 20.76 14.38
N VAL A 15 -9.70 19.63 14.48
CA VAL A 15 -9.07 18.36 14.85
C VAL A 15 -7.95 18.08 13.84
N PRO A 16 -6.71 17.82 14.30
CA PRO A 16 -5.63 17.49 13.38
C PRO A 16 -6.00 16.24 12.57
N LEU A 17 -5.88 16.37 11.24
CA LEU A 17 -6.25 15.29 10.32
C LEU A 17 -5.41 14.02 10.58
N PHE A 18 -4.15 14.18 10.95
CA PHE A 18 -3.25 13.12 11.38
C PHE A 18 -2.77 13.43 12.80
N ASP A 19 -3.45 12.89 13.80
CA ASP A 19 -3.03 13.02 15.19
C ASP A 19 -1.99 11.94 15.55
N GLU A 20 -1.31 12.13 16.68
CA GLU A 20 -0.31 11.19 17.19
C GLU A 20 -0.89 9.77 17.37
N ALA A 21 -2.16 9.67 17.80
CA ALA A 21 -2.84 8.39 17.97
C ALA A 21 -3.03 7.66 16.63
N PHE A 22 -3.43 8.38 15.59
CA PHE A 22 -3.57 7.88 14.23
C PHE A 22 -2.22 7.45 13.66
N LEU A 23 -1.17 8.28 13.77
CA LEU A 23 0.15 7.96 13.25
C LEU A 23 0.73 6.69 13.90
N ARG A 24 0.61 6.55 15.23
CA ARG A 24 0.99 5.31 15.92
C ARG A 24 0.20 4.09 15.47
N ARG A 25 -1.08 4.26 15.12
CA ARG A 25 -1.92 3.19 14.58
C ARG A 25 -1.46 2.79 13.17
N MET A 26 -1.05 3.76 12.35
CA MET A 26 -0.48 3.53 11.03
C MET A 26 0.88 2.83 11.09
N GLU A 27 1.78 3.25 11.97
CA GLU A 27 3.06 2.55 12.21
C GLU A 27 2.82 1.07 12.54
N ARG A 28 1.92 0.79 13.51
CA ARG A 28 1.56 -0.58 13.90
C ARG A 28 0.98 -1.39 12.75
N LEU A 29 0.19 -0.77 11.87
CA LEU A 29 -0.39 -1.43 10.70
C LEU A 29 0.69 -1.73 9.66
N ASN A 30 1.56 -0.75 9.35
CA ASN A 30 2.63 -0.87 8.35
C ASN A 30 3.59 -2.02 8.68
N TYR A 31 3.97 -2.17 9.96
CA TYR A 31 4.77 -3.31 10.43
C TYR A 31 4.13 -4.68 10.14
N ARG A 32 2.79 -4.76 10.07
CA ARG A 32 2.05 -6.01 9.82
C ARG A 32 1.76 -6.26 8.34
N THR A 33 1.64 -5.22 7.52
CA THR A 33 1.33 -5.33 6.08
C THR A 33 2.55 -5.43 5.18
N MET A 34 3.70 -4.88 5.57
CA MET A 34 4.95 -4.93 4.78
C MET A 34 5.38 -6.34 4.37
N PRO A 35 5.28 -7.39 5.22
CA PRO A 35 5.61 -8.76 4.79
C PRO A 35 4.64 -9.34 3.73
N ALA A 36 3.38 -8.89 3.71
CA ALA A 36 2.36 -9.41 2.81
C ALA A 36 2.41 -8.78 1.40
N LEU A 37 2.86 -7.51 1.31
CA LEU A 37 2.98 -6.77 0.04
C LEU A 37 4.30 -7.02 -0.70
N ARG A 38 5.33 -7.54 -0.02
CA ARG A 38 6.61 -7.95 -0.63
C ARG A 38 6.51 -9.21 -1.50
N GLY A 39 5.31 -9.66 -1.82
CA GLY A 39 5.08 -10.93 -2.47
C GLY A 39 5.09 -12.04 -1.42
N GLY A 40 4.01 -12.82 -1.41
CA GLY A 40 3.90 -13.97 -0.54
C GLY A 40 5.16 -14.84 -0.63
N MET A 41 5.57 -15.34 0.54
CA MET A 41 6.46 -16.47 0.75
C MET A 41 7.47 -16.70 -0.37
N VAL A 42 8.75 -16.47 -0.05
CA VAL A 42 9.86 -17.26 -0.59
C VAL A 42 9.36 -18.70 -0.81
N GLY A 43 9.01 -19.05 -2.05
CA GLY A 43 8.50 -20.37 -2.41
C GLY A 43 7.21 -20.49 -3.23
N GLU A 44 6.18 -19.64 -3.12
CA GLU A 44 4.82 -20.12 -3.54
C GLU A 44 4.08 -19.38 -4.67
N ARG A 45 4.60 -18.29 -5.21
CA ARG A 45 4.14 -17.81 -6.53
C ARG A 45 5.31 -17.38 -7.41
N ARG A 46 5.95 -18.35 -8.05
CA ARG A 46 6.69 -18.09 -9.30
C ARG A 46 5.68 -17.52 -10.29
N SER A 47 5.84 -16.23 -10.61
CA SER A 47 5.17 -15.61 -11.76
C SER A 47 5.34 -16.53 -12.97
N ARG A 48 4.22 -16.97 -13.54
CA ARG A 48 4.17 -17.77 -14.78
C ARG A 48 4.62 -16.96 -16.02
N ASN A 49 5.06 -15.72 -15.82
CA ASN A 49 5.65 -14.87 -16.83
C ASN A 49 7.13 -14.67 -16.52
N LEU A 50 7.93 -15.74 -16.68
CA LEU A 50 9.38 -15.60 -16.84
C LEU A 50 9.64 -14.93 -18.18
N ARG A 51 9.56 -13.61 -18.20
CA ARG A 51 10.07 -12.81 -19.32
C ARG A 51 11.60 -12.71 -19.16
N PRO A 52 12.36 -12.56 -20.26
CA PRO A 52 13.77 -12.20 -20.17
C PRO A 52 13.88 -10.92 -19.32
N ALA A 53 14.45 -11.03 -18.14
CA ALA A 53 14.75 -9.90 -17.29
C ALA A 53 16.19 -9.43 -17.60
N LEU A 54 16.41 -8.12 -17.58
CA LEU A 54 17.74 -7.53 -17.82
C LEU A 54 18.74 -7.94 -16.73
N ASP A 55 18.25 -8.12 -15.50
CA ASP A 55 19.07 -8.42 -14.34
C ASP A 55 18.98 -9.91 -14.00
N PHE A 56 20.12 -10.59 -14.13
CA PHE A 56 20.29 -11.99 -13.77
C PHE A 56 20.11 -12.18 -12.26
N SER A 57 19.31 -13.17 -11.85
CA SER A 57 19.05 -13.48 -10.45
C SER A 57 19.48 -14.89 -10.03
N ASP A 58 19.23 -15.89 -10.87
CA ASP A 58 19.49 -17.29 -10.53
C ASP A 58 19.57 -18.18 -11.78
N HIS A 59 19.86 -19.47 -11.60
CA HIS A 59 19.79 -20.51 -12.61
C HIS A 59 18.75 -21.55 -12.26
N ARG A 60 18.16 -22.19 -13.29
CA ARG A 60 17.44 -23.46 -13.11
C ARG A 60 17.84 -24.48 -14.16
N PRO A 61 17.67 -25.78 -13.88
CA PRO A 61 17.80 -26.81 -14.90
C PRO A 61 16.90 -26.53 -16.11
N TYR A 62 17.44 -26.75 -17.30
CA TYR A 62 16.71 -26.71 -18.55
C TYR A 62 15.65 -27.83 -18.60
N VAL A 63 14.49 -27.51 -19.14
CA VAL A 63 13.42 -28.48 -19.45
C VAL A 63 13.02 -28.31 -20.92
N ALA A 64 12.63 -29.41 -21.57
CA ALA A 64 12.15 -29.37 -22.94
C ALA A 64 11.01 -28.35 -23.11
N GLY A 65 11.16 -27.44 -24.07
CA GLY A 65 10.25 -26.31 -24.31
C GLY A 65 10.81 -24.96 -23.85
N ASP A 66 11.91 -24.95 -23.11
CA ASP A 66 12.61 -23.72 -22.77
C ASP A 66 13.31 -23.10 -23.98
N ASP A 67 13.26 -21.78 -24.06
CA ASP A 67 13.91 -20.99 -25.11
C ASP A 67 15.43 -20.99 -24.94
N LEU A 68 16.12 -21.57 -25.92
CA LEU A 68 17.58 -21.74 -25.93
C LEU A 68 18.35 -20.42 -25.88
N ARG A 69 17.73 -19.28 -26.21
CA ARG A 69 18.36 -17.96 -26.08
C ARG A 69 18.70 -17.60 -24.64
N HIS A 70 18.04 -18.22 -23.66
CA HIS A 70 18.25 -17.98 -22.24
C HIS A 70 19.15 -19.03 -21.58
N VAL A 71 19.70 -19.98 -22.34
CA VAL A 71 20.63 -20.97 -21.82
C VAL A 71 21.96 -20.31 -21.46
N ASP A 72 22.50 -20.68 -20.30
CA ASP A 72 23.84 -20.29 -19.90
C ASP A 72 24.88 -21.20 -20.53
N TRP A 73 25.36 -20.81 -21.72
CA TRP A 73 26.40 -21.55 -22.43
C TRP A 73 27.74 -21.60 -21.67
N TYR A 74 28.00 -20.64 -20.76
CA TYR A 74 29.20 -20.62 -19.95
C TYR A 74 29.14 -21.65 -18.83
N ALA A 75 28.00 -21.74 -18.15
CA ALA A 75 27.74 -22.78 -17.15
C ALA A 75 27.81 -24.17 -17.80
N PHE A 76 27.21 -24.34 -18.99
CA PHE A 76 27.29 -25.58 -19.74
C PHE A 76 28.72 -25.96 -20.09
N ALA A 77 29.56 -25.01 -20.52
CA ALA A 77 30.95 -25.31 -20.86
C ALA A 77 31.74 -25.89 -19.67
N ARG A 78 31.45 -25.44 -18.45
CA ARG A 78 32.11 -25.84 -17.20
C ARG A 78 31.56 -27.13 -16.59
N HIS A 79 30.24 -27.25 -16.53
CA HIS A 79 29.56 -28.30 -15.77
C HIS A 79 28.94 -29.39 -16.66
N LYS A 80 28.84 -29.18 -17.97
CA LYS A 80 28.18 -30.06 -18.95
C LYS A 80 26.69 -30.29 -18.71
N ASP A 81 26.09 -29.50 -17.82
CA ASP A 81 24.66 -29.47 -17.54
C ASP A 81 24.01 -28.21 -18.13
N LEU A 82 22.79 -28.34 -18.62
CA LEU A 82 22.03 -27.24 -19.22
C LEU A 82 21.26 -26.47 -18.15
N PHE A 83 21.60 -25.19 -18.02
CA PHE A 83 20.91 -24.26 -17.14
C PHE A 83 20.31 -23.10 -17.94
N VAL A 84 19.13 -22.66 -17.52
CA VAL A 84 18.46 -21.46 -18.03
C VAL A 84 18.68 -20.33 -17.04
N LYS A 85 19.11 -19.18 -17.54
CA LYS A 85 19.24 -17.95 -16.76
C LYS A 85 17.86 -17.44 -16.38
N LEU A 86 17.67 -17.25 -15.08
CA LEU A 86 16.52 -16.57 -14.50
C LEU A 86 16.91 -15.12 -14.26
N GLY A 87 15.97 -14.22 -14.52
CA GLY A 87 16.12 -12.84 -14.13
C GLY A 87 14.91 -12.37 -13.35
N GLU A 88 15.10 -11.29 -12.60
CA GLU A 88 14.03 -10.61 -11.90
C GLU A 88 13.52 -9.45 -12.75
N ALA A 89 12.24 -9.50 -13.10
CA ALA A 89 11.58 -8.37 -13.74
C ALA A 89 11.07 -7.44 -12.64
N THR A 90 11.66 -6.25 -12.50
CA THR A 90 11.08 -5.20 -11.65
C THR A 90 9.70 -4.84 -12.18
N GLN A 91 8.66 -5.19 -11.44
CA GLN A 91 7.29 -4.77 -11.75
C GLN A 91 7.01 -3.47 -11.02
N ARG A 92 6.74 -2.41 -11.79
CA ARG A 92 6.22 -1.16 -11.25
C ARG A 92 4.69 -1.23 -11.25
N ILE A 93 4.09 -0.99 -10.09
CA ILE A 93 2.64 -0.84 -9.95
C ILE A 93 2.39 0.63 -9.66
N ASP A 94 1.67 1.30 -10.55
CA ASP A 94 1.23 2.68 -10.33
C ASP A 94 -0.19 2.66 -9.74
N ILE A 95 -0.38 3.30 -8.58
CA ILE A 95 -1.66 3.38 -7.87
C ILE A 95 -2.14 4.83 -7.91
N HIS A 96 -3.36 5.05 -8.42
CA HIS A 96 -4.00 6.36 -8.45
C HIS A 96 -5.18 6.40 -7.47
N LEU A 97 -5.15 7.32 -6.51
CA LEU A 97 -6.24 7.56 -5.57
C LEU A 97 -7.02 8.82 -5.97
N LEU A 98 -8.30 8.67 -6.31
CA LEU A 98 -9.19 9.77 -6.65
C LEU A 98 -10.21 9.94 -5.53
N LEU A 99 -10.26 11.13 -4.94
CA LEU A 99 -11.20 11.47 -3.88
C LEU A 99 -12.29 12.39 -4.42
N ASP A 100 -13.56 12.03 -4.18
CA ASP A 100 -14.68 12.93 -4.42
C ASP A 100 -14.60 14.14 -3.48
N ALA A 101 -14.61 15.35 -4.04
CA ALA A 101 -14.63 16.63 -3.30
C ALA A 101 -15.99 17.34 -3.39
N SER A 102 -17.05 16.61 -3.78
CA SER A 102 -18.40 17.14 -3.85
C SER A 102 -18.92 17.60 -2.48
N ARG A 103 -19.95 18.46 -2.48
CA ARG A 103 -20.59 18.97 -1.26
C ARG A 103 -21.10 17.86 -0.33
N SER A 104 -21.43 16.68 -0.87
CA SER A 104 -21.89 15.54 -0.09
C SER A 104 -20.85 15.01 0.92
N MET A 105 -19.57 15.32 0.68
CA MET A 105 -18.45 14.91 1.52
C MET A 105 -18.26 15.83 2.73
N GLY A 106 -18.78 17.06 2.68
CA GLY A 106 -18.75 18.04 3.76
C GLY A 106 -19.82 17.82 4.84
N TRP A 107 -20.30 16.59 5.01
CA TRP A 107 -21.24 16.25 6.09
C TRP A 107 -20.56 16.51 7.45
N GLU A 108 -21.17 17.37 8.26
CA GLU A 108 -20.70 17.65 9.62
C GLU A 108 -21.25 16.59 10.59
N PRO A 109 -20.37 15.88 11.29
CA PRO A 109 -20.81 14.92 12.29
C PRO A 109 -21.42 15.61 13.50
N GLY A 110 -22.39 14.93 14.13
CA GLY A 110 -22.91 15.34 15.43
C GLY A 110 -21.84 15.26 16.53
N GLU A 111 -22.18 15.75 17.72
CA GLU A 111 -21.30 15.61 18.88
C GLU A 111 -21.09 14.11 19.19
N PRO A 112 -19.88 13.69 19.59
CA PRO A 112 -19.63 12.30 19.96
C PRO A 112 -20.60 11.85 21.06
N TYR A 113 -21.08 10.60 20.96
CA TYR A 113 -22.01 10.03 21.95
C TYR A 113 -21.42 10.00 23.37
N GLU A 114 -20.10 9.85 23.48
CA GLU A 114 -19.38 9.86 24.75
C GLU A 114 -18.36 10.99 24.82
N LYS A 115 -18.37 11.73 25.93
CA LYS A 115 -17.47 12.85 26.15
C LYS A 115 -16.03 12.34 26.33
N GLY A 116 -15.14 12.68 25.40
CA GLY A 116 -13.74 12.23 25.39
C GLY A 116 -13.42 11.11 24.39
N SER A 117 -14.43 10.62 23.66
CA SER A 117 -14.21 9.71 22.52
C SER A 117 -13.61 10.44 21.31
N GLU A 118 -12.99 9.70 20.39
CA GLU A 118 -12.40 10.29 19.18
C GLU A 118 -13.45 11.14 18.43
N PRO A 119 -13.07 12.32 17.92
CA PRO A 119 -13.99 13.18 17.22
C PRO A 119 -14.55 12.45 16.01
N VAL A 120 -15.88 12.47 15.87
CA VAL A 120 -16.52 11.95 14.67
C VAL A 120 -16.05 12.83 13.51
N LEU A 121 -15.53 12.20 12.46
CA LEU A 121 -14.94 12.86 11.30
C LEU A 121 -15.98 13.06 10.20
N SER A 122 -15.85 14.15 9.44
CA SER A 122 -16.60 14.29 8.20
C SER A 122 -16.23 13.18 7.21
N LYS A 123 -17.09 12.93 6.23
CA LYS A 123 -16.77 11.96 5.16
C LYS A 123 -15.50 12.37 4.41
N TRP A 124 -15.29 13.66 4.20
CA TRP A 124 -14.08 14.21 3.61
C TRP A 124 -12.83 13.92 4.44
N ASP A 125 -12.88 14.13 5.76
CA ASP A 125 -11.73 13.88 6.63
C ASP A 125 -11.40 12.40 6.73
N MET A 126 -12.43 11.55 6.81
CA MET A 126 -12.26 10.10 6.77
C MET A 126 -11.63 9.64 5.45
N ALA A 127 -12.09 10.17 4.31
CA ALA A 127 -11.53 9.84 3.01
C ALA A 127 -10.05 10.23 2.90
N ARG A 128 -9.68 11.41 3.41
CA ARG A 128 -8.28 11.85 3.46
C ARG A 128 -7.44 10.99 4.41
N ARG A 129 -7.96 10.58 5.57
CA ARG A 129 -7.27 9.65 6.48
C ARG A 129 -7.04 8.29 5.83
N LEU A 130 -8.04 7.76 5.12
CA LEU A 130 -7.93 6.47 4.42
C LEU A 130 -6.93 6.54 3.25
N ALA A 131 -6.95 7.63 2.48
CA ALA A 131 -5.96 7.84 1.44
C ALA A 131 -4.53 7.93 2.01
N GLY A 132 -4.36 8.65 3.13
CA GLY A 132 -3.10 8.69 3.87
C GLY A 132 -2.67 7.31 4.35
N ALA A 133 -3.59 6.52 4.89
CA ALA A 133 -3.32 5.16 5.38
C ALA A 133 -2.88 4.19 4.27
N LEU A 134 -3.41 4.34 3.05
CA LEU A 134 -3.01 3.52 1.91
C LEU A 134 -1.64 3.93 1.32
N ALA A 135 -1.19 5.16 1.60
CA ALA A 135 0.05 5.72 1.11
C ALA A 135 1.20 5.70 2.13
N TYR A 136 0.93 5.30 3.38
CA TYR A 136 1.86 5.27 4.52
C TYR A 136 2.56 3.92 4.64
#